data_AF-A0A2A4J8F8-F1
#
_entry.id   AF-A0A2A4J8F8-F1
#
_cell.length_a   1.000
_cell.length_b   1.000
_cell.length_c   1.000
_cell.angle_alpha   90.00
_cell.angle_beta   90.00
_cell.angle_gamma   90.00
#
_symmetry.space_group_name_H-M   'P 1'
#
loop_
_entity.id
_entity.type
_entity.pdbx_description
1 polymer ?
#
loop_
_entity_poly.entity_id
_entity_poly.type
_entity_poly.pdbx_seq_one_letter_code
_entity_poly.pdbx_strand_id
1 'polypeptide(L)'
;MFTPFTPVVEAPGVREPFLQQYPYHATRAGAMMNVPLIASVTSEEGLYPAAAYQETPDLLPDLEAHWNQLASNIFEYNDTLPLSQRNEVAMKIKQHYLGGKPVSQETYPQLVQALGDRLFVADVGKMAQIHASKSGQPTYVYRFAYRGLKSLSNLMAHNDANYGVSHGDDVLSIFKFPSMDTSDPQDRAMVDTLINMVYSFSTTGTPKLTNNGPTWEPVKPGAPELNYLDILSPTKMEMKASTDFGQKSFWDSLGFNENENYRVYLKDEL
;
A
#
# COMPACT_ATOMS: atom_id res chain seq x y z
N MET A 1 -6.39 -15.62 1.89
CA MET A 1 -7.41 -15.59 0.82
C MET A 1 -8.42 -14.51 1.14
N PHE A 2 -8.01 -13.28 0.82
CA PHE A 2 -8.81 -12.06 0.86
C PHE A 2 -10.08 -12.15 -0.02
N THR A 3 -9.99 -12.77 -1.21
CA THR A 3 -11.13 -13.09 -2.08
C THR A 3 -10.86 -14.36 -2.89
N PRO A 4 -11.87 -15.24 -3.12
CA PRO A 4 -11.72 -16.43 -3.97
C PRO A 4 -11.66 -16.13 -5.48
N PHE A 5 -12.03 -14.91 -5.89
CA PHE A 5 -12.00 -14.48 -7.28
C PHE A 5 -11.17 -13.20 -7.40
N THR A 6 -10.13 -13.26 -8.23
CA THR A 6 -9.19 -12.16 -8.50
C THR A 6 -9.05 -11.95 -10.01
N PRO A 7 -8.54 -10.78 -10.47
CA PRO A 7 -8.14 -10.63 -11.86
C PRO A 7 -7.06 -11.66 -12.23
N VAL A 8 -7.28 -12.39 -13.31
CA VAL A 8 -6.36 -13.42 -13.82
C VAL A 8 -5.99 -13.14 -15.28
N VAL A 9 -4.87 -13.70 -15.72
CA VAL A 9 -4.52 -13.72 -17.14
C VAL A 9 -5.56 -14.54 -17.89
N GLU A 10 -6.14 -13.94 -18.93
CA GLU A 10 -7.19 -14.56 -19.72
C GLU A 10 -6.62 -15.66 -20.64
N ALA A 11 -7.42 -16.71 -20.85
CA ALA A 11 -6.99 -17.86 -21.64
C ALA A 11 -6.71 -17.47 -23.11
N PRO A 12 -5.76 -18.15 -23.78
CA PRO A 12 -5.53 -17.94 -25.20
C PRO A 12 -6.81 -18.11 -26.02
N GLY A 13 -7.08 -17.17 -26.94
CA GLY A 13 -8.25 -17.23 -27.84
C GLY A 13 -9.51 -16.54 -27.32
N VAL A 14 -9.49 -15.95 -26.12
CA VAL A 14 -10.54 -15.02 -25.69
C VAL A 14 -10.59 -13.83 -26.64
N ARG A 15 -11.81 -13.41 -27.01
CA ARG A 15 -12.03 -12.23 -27.86
C ARG A 15 -11.90 -10.97 -27.00
N GLU A 16 -11.07 -10.03 -27.43
CA GLU A 16 -10.85 -8.73 -26.79
C GLU A 16 -10.45 -8.83 -25.30
N PRO A 17 -9.37 -9.59 -24.98
CA PRO A 17 -8.95 -9.80 -23.60
C PRO A 17 -8.42 -8.51 -22.97
N PHE A 18 -8.84 -8.26 -21.74
CA PHE A 18 -8.40 -7.15 -20.89
C PHE A 18 -7.01 -7.44 -20.29
N LEU A 19 -6.81 -8.61 -19.65
CA LEU A 19 -5.53 -9.03 -19.06
C LEU A 19 -4.88 -10.16 -19.87
N GLN A 20 -4.04 -9.77 -20.82
CA GLN A 20 -3.31 -10.71 -21.70
C GLN A 20 -2.05 -11.30 -21.07
N GLN A 21 -1.54 -10.68 -20.01
CA GLN A 21 -0.29 -11.08 -19.35
C GLN A 21 -0.30 -10.65 -17.89
N TYR A 22 0.58 -11.24 -17.10
CA TYR A 22 0.73 -10.90 -15.68
C TYR A 22 1.07 -9.40 -15.53
N PRO A 23 0.34 -8.64 -14.68
CA PRO A 23 0.46 -7.18 -14.63
C PRO A 23 1.89 -6.67 -14.41
N TYR A 24 2.68 -7.33 -13.56
CA TYR A 24 4.07 -6.95 -13.35
C TYR A 24 4.91 -7.04 -14.62
N HIS A 25 4.75 -8.11 -15.41
CA HIS A 25 5.46 -8.27 -16.69
C HIS A 25 5.02 -7.22 -17.71
N ALA A 26 3.72 -6.88 -17.75
CA ALA A 26 3.21 -5.79 -18.57
C ALA A 26 3.87 -4.45 -18.23
N THR A 27 3.89 -4.13 -16.95
CA THR A 27 4.47 -2.90 -16.40
C THR A 27 5.97 -2.82 -16.71
N ARG A 28 6.71 -3.91 -16.54
CA ARG A 28 8.14 -3.99 -16.88
C ARG A 28 8.42 -3.83 -18.38
N ALA A 29 7.52 -4.34 -19.23
CA ALA A 29 7.59 -4.19 -20.68
C ALA A 29 7.20 -2.78 -21.16
N GLY A 30 6.71 -1.91 -20.28
CA GLY A 30 6.22 -0.57 -20.64
C GLY A 30 4.85 -0.60 -21.32
N ALA A 31 4.05 -1.66 -21.10
CA ALA A 31 2.70 -1.79 -21.65
C ALA A 31 1.63 -1.05 -20.82
N MET A 32 2.04 -0.19 -19.89
CA MET A 32 1.14 0.75 -19.21
C MET A 32 0.76 1.87 -20.17
N MET A 33 -0.40 2.51 -19.95
CA MET A 33 -0.73 3.71 -20.70
C MET A 33 0.28 4.82 -20.42
N ASN A 34 0.73 5.51 -21.47
CA ASN A 34 1.67 6.61 -21.37
C ASN A 34 0.94 7.90 -20.96
N VAL A 35 0.49 7.98 -19.71
CA VAL A 35 -0.10 9.18 -19.11
C VAL A 35 0.60 9.55 -17.80
N PRO A 36 0.58 10.83 -17.36
CA PRO A 36 1.01 11.21 -16.03
C PRO A 36 0.32 10.37 -14.94
N LEU A 37 1.04 10.05 -13.86
CA LEU A 37 0.53 9.23 -12.76
C LEU A 37 0.76 9.90 -11.40
N ILE A 38 -0.26 9.89 -10.54
CA ILE A 38 -0.10 10.04 -9.09
C ILE A 38 -0.31 8.66 -8.45
N ALA A 39 0.62 8.22 -7.62
CA ALA A 39 0.48 7.06 -6.76
C ALA A 39 0.56 7.50 -5.29
N SER A 40 -0.10 6.78 -4.40
CA SER A 40 -0.13 7.12 -2.98
C SER A 40 -0.14 5.91 -2.08
N VAL A 41 0.29 6.14 -0.85
CA VAL A 41 0.08 5.27 0.29
C VAL A 41 -0.28 6.10 1.50
N THR A 42 -0.97 5.54 2.49
CA THR A 42 -1.11 6.14 3.82
C THR A 42 0.04 5.72 4.74
N SER A 43 0.17 6.37 5.90
CA SER A 43 1.24 6.05 6.85
C SER A 43 1.04 4.70 7.54
N GLU A 44 -0.20 4.25 7.72
CA GLU A 44 -0.57 3.00 8.39
C GLU A 44 -1.56 2.18 7.52
N GLU A 45 -1.20 1.93 6.27
CA GLU A 45 -1.96 1.12 5.29
C GLU A 45 -2.50 -0.19 5.87
N GLY A 46 -1.68 -0.87 6.68
CA GLY A 46 -2.01 -2.15 7.28
C GLY A 46 -3.19 -2.12 8.26
N LEU A 47 -3.74 -0.94 8.61
CA LEU A 47 -4.98 -0.85 9.36
C LEU A 47 -6.18 -1.42 8.59
N TYR A 48 -6.16 -1.49 7.26
CA TYR A 48 -7.25 -2.07 6.47
C TYR A 48 -7.53 -3.54 6.77
N PRO A 49 -6.53 -4.39 7.04
CA PRO A 49 -6.79 -5.67 7.68
C PRO A 49 -6.70 -5.62 9.21
N ALA A 50 -5.79 -4.83 9.79
CA ALA A 50 -5.45 -4.96 11.20
C ALA A 50 -6.48 -4.35 12.16
N ALA A 51 -7.28 -3.36 11.72
CA ALA A 51 -8.29 -2.72 12.57
C ALA A 51 -9.35 -3.71 13.09
N ALA A 52 -9.58 -4.83 12.40
CA ALA A 52 -10.45 -5.91 12.89
C ALA A 52 -9.97 -6.50 14.23
N TYR A 53 -8.66 -6.51 14.50
CA TYR A 53 -8.11 -6.93 15.80
C TYR A 53 -8.37 -5.91 16.92
N GLN A 54 -8.83 -4.70 16.59
CA GLN A 54 -9.25 -3.71 17.58
C GLN A 54 -10.75 -3.81 17.87
N GLU A 55 -11.55 -4.25 16.89
CA GLU A 55 -12.94 -4.67 17.12
C GLU A 55 -12.99 -5.92 18.02
N THR A 56 -12.15 -6.93 17.72
CA THR A 56 -12.08 -8.18 18.48
C THR A 56 -10.64 -8.47 18.96
N PRO A 57 -10.19 -7.84 20.06
CA PRO A 57 -8.83 -8.00 20.60
C PRO A 57 -8.40 -9.44 20.93
N ASP A 58 -9.36 -10.30 21.25
CA ASP A 58 -9.13 -11.71 21.57
C ASP A 58 -8.60 -12.53 20.39
N LEU A 59 -8.68 -12.01 19.15
CA LEU A 59 -8.10 -12.64 17.97
C LEU A 59 -6.57 -12.53 17.91
N LEU A 60 -5.94 -11.59 18.63
CA LEU A 60 -4.47 -11.48 18.65
C LEU A 60 -3.80 -12.68 19.34
N PRO A 61 -4.27 -13.15 20.51
CA PRO A 61 -3.82 -14.43 21.08
C PRO A 61 -3.96 -15.61 20.11
N ASP A 62 -5.07 -15.72 19.39
CA ASP A 62 -5.28 -16.80 18.42
C ASP A 62 -4.32 -16.69 17.23
N LEU A 63 -4.07 -15.47 16.74
CA LEU A 63 -3.07 -15.19 15.71
C LEU A 63 -1.67 -15.55 16.18
N GLU A 64 -1.32 -15.27 17.44
CA GLU A 64 -0.03 -15.68 18.00
C GLU A 64 0.09 -17.21 18.08
N ALA A 65 -0.93 -17.87 18.64
CA ALA A 65 -0.94 -19.32 18.84
C ALA A 65 -0.82 -20.10 17.51
N HIS A 66 -1.36 -19.55 16.42
CA HIS A 66 -1.36 -20.16 15.09
C HIS A 66 -0.51 -19.39 14.08
N TRP A 67 0.46 -18.59 14.53
CA TRP A 67 1.23 -17.67 13.69
C TRP A 67 1.81 -18.33 12.45
N ASN A 68 2.48 -19.48 12.61
CA ASN A 68 3.15 -20.18 11.51
C ASN A 68 2.20 -20.60 10.39
N GLN A 69 0.93 -20.87 10.73
CA GLN A 69 -0.11 -21.20 9.76
C GLN A 69 -0.72 -19.93 9.17
N LEU A 70 -1.19 -19.02 10.04
CA LEU A 70 -1.99 -17.86 9.65
C LEU A 70 -1.18 -16.75 8.98
N ALA A 71 0.12 -16.63 9.26
CA ALA A 71 0.99 -15.66 8.61
C ALA A 71 0.94 -15.78 7.08
N SER A 72 0.86 -17.01 6.56
CA SER A 72 0.76 -17.24 5.10
C SER A 72 -0.53 -16.70 4.49
N ASN A 73 -1.59 -16.61 5.27
CA ASN A 73 -2.86 -16.05 4.83
C ASN A 73 -2.89 -14.52 4.96
N ILE A 74 -2.45 -13.96 6.09
CA ILE A 74 -2.52 -12.51 6.32
C ILE A 74 -1.48 -11.71 5.53
N PHE A 75 -0.37 -12.34 5.14
CA PHE A 75 0.65 -11.76 4.25
C PHE A 75 0.54 -12.33 2.82
N GLU A 76 -0.52 -13.08 2.52
CA GLU A 76 -0.86 -13.61 1.19
C GLU A 76 0.36 -14.21 0.45
N TYR A 77 1.02 -15.18 1.08
CA TYR A 77 2.09 -15.98 0.47
C TYR A 77 1.77 -17.48 0.43
N ASN A 78 0.54 -17.86 0.71
CA ASN A 78 0.09 -19.24 0.57
C ASN A 78 0.31 -19.76 -0.87
N ASP A 79 -0.01 -18.97 -1.89
CA ASP A 79 0.08 -19.44 -3.28
C ASP A 79 1.40 -19.04 -3.95
N THR A 80 2.28 -18.33 -3.24
CA THR A 80 3.58 -17.86 -3.76
C THR A 80 4.78 -18.57 -3.12
N LEU A 81 4.55 -19.43 -2.13
CA LEU A 81 5.59 -20.25 -1.48
C LEU A 81 5.18 -21.70 -1.25
N PRO A 82 6.10 -22.67 -1.48
CA PRO A 82 5.91 -24.06 -1.09
C PRO A 82 5.64 -24.20 0.40
N LEU A 83 4.75 -25.12 0.78
CA LEU A 83 4.36 -25.38 2.18
C LEU A 83 5.57 -25.55 3.12
N SER A 84 6.63 -26.21 2.64
CA SER A 84 7.86 -26.46 3.40
C SER A 84 8.64 -25.20 3.80
N GLN A 85 8.44 -24.08 3.10
CA GLN A 85 9.14 -22.80 3.36
C GLN A 85 8.31 -21.82 4.19
N ARG A 86 6.99 -22.00 4.26
CA ARG A 86 6.06 -21.04 4.88
C ARG A 86 6.38 -20.78 6.36
N ASN A 87 6.70 -21.82 7.13
CA ASN A 87 7.03 -21.66 8.56
C ASN A 87 8.30 -20.82 8.77
N GLU A 88 9.35 -21.05 7.98
CA GLU A 88 10.60 -20.28 8.09
C GLU A 88 10.35 -18.81 7.76
N VAL A 89 9.57 -18.55 6.72
CA VAL A 89 9.19 -17.19 6.31
C VAL A 89 8.33 -16.50 7.37
N ALA A 90 7.35 -17.19 7.96
CA ALA A 90 6.56 -16.66 9.06
C ALA A 90 7.45 -16.21 10.23
N MET A 91 8.47 -17.00 10.57
CA MET A 91 9.43 -16.66 11.62
C MET A 91 10.32 -15.47 11.24
N LYS A 92 10.77 -15.37 9.98
CA LYS A 92 11.53 -14.20 9.49
C LYS A 92 10.71 -12.92 9.59
N ILE A 93 9.43 -12.94 9.23
CA ILE A 93 8.53 -11.79 9.35
C ILE A 93 8.35 -11.37 10.81
N LYS A 94 8.06 -12.32 11.71
CA LYS A 94 7.95 -12.03 13.16
C LYS A 94 9.25 -11.48 13.72
N GLN A 95 10.39 -12.04 13.33
CA GLN A 95 11.69 -11.56 13.79
C GLN A 95 11.98 -10.14 13.30
N HIS A 96 11.69 -9.85 12.04
CA HIS A 96 12.01 -8.57 11.40
C HIS A 96 11.14 -7.43 11.95
N TYR A 97 9.82 -7.64 11.99
CA TYR A 97 8.88 -6.57 12.38
C TYR A 97 8.62 -6.52 13.89
N LEU A 98 8.45 -7.68 14.54
CA LEU A 98 8.06 -7.76 15.95
C LEU A 98 9.28 -8.00 16.87
N GLY A 99 10.49 -8.13 16.31
CA GLY A 99 11.69 -8.43 17.09
C GLY A 99 11.65 -9.79 17.77
N GLY A 100 10.86 -10.73 17.24
CA GLY A 100 10.63 -12.05 17.83
C GLY A 100 9.67 -12.04 19.02
N LYS A 101 9.08 -10.88 19.37
CA LYS A 101 8.07 -10.78 20.42
C LYS A 101 6.72 -11.39 19.97
N PRO A 102 5.87 -11.82 20.91
CA PRO A 102 4.53 -12.31 20.59
C PRO A 102 3.66 -11.26 19.88
N VAL A 103 2.77 -11.71 19.01
CA VAL A 103 1.66 -10.90 18.50
C VAL A 103 0.73 -10.55 19.65
N SER A 104 0.55 -9.27 19.92
CA SER A 104 -0.22 -8.74 21.05
C SER A 104 -0.55 -7.28 20.82
N GLN A 105 -1.29 -6.66 21.75
CA GLN A 105 -1.53 -5.22 21.71
C GLN A 105 -0.23 -4.39 21.83
N GLU A 106 0.82 -4.92 22.49
CA GLU A 106 2.12 -4.24 22.57
C GLU A 106 2.80 -4.14 21.19
N THR A 107 2.69 -5.21 20.39
CA THR A 107 3.34 -5.32 19.07
C THR A 107 2.40 -5.00 17.90
N TYR A 108 1.17 -4.58 18.21
CA TYR A 108 0.15 -4.27 17.21
C TYR A 108 0.60 -3.21 16.19
N PRO A 109 1.24 -2.09 16.57
CA PRO A 109 1.73 -1.11 15.59
C PRO A 109 2.73 -1.70 14.59
N GLN A 110 3.59 -2.63 15.03
CA GLN A 110 4.55 -3.31 14.16
C GLN A 110 3.87 -4.32 13.24
N LEU A 111 2.81 -4.99 13.71
CA LEU A 111 1.97 -5.84 12.87
C LEU A 111 1.26 -5.01 11.77
N VAL A 112 0.73 -3.84 12.13
CA VAL A 112 0.15 -2.88 11.18
C VAL A 112 1.18 -2.48 10.14
N GLN A 113 2.41 -2.13 10.55
CA GLN A 113 3.48 -1.79 9.62
C GLN A 113 3.82 -2.96 8.68
N ALA A 114 3.94 -4.18 9.20
CA ALA A 114 4.22 -5.37 8.40
C ALA A 114 3.16 -5.61 7.31
N LEU A 115 1.88 -5.49 7.69
CA LEU A 115 0.76 -5.68 6.78
C LEU A 115 0.73 -4.56 5.72
N GLY A 116 0.95 -3.31 6.13
CA GLY A 116 1.00 -2.17 5.21
C GLY A 116 2.14 -2.29 4.19
N ASP A 117 3.34 -2.60 4.67
CA ASP A 117 4.53 -2.78 3.83
C ASP A 117 4.31 -3.89 2.80
N ARG A 118 3.82 -5.06 3.24
CA ARG A 118 3.58 -6.24 2.39
C ARG A 118 2.49 -6.05 1.35
N LEU A 119 1.34 -5.53 1.77
CA LEU A 119 0.11 -5.57 0.97
C LEU A 119 -0.03 -4.34 0.07
N PHE A 120 0.70 -3.25 0.37
CA PHE A 120 0.53 -1.97 -0.31
C PHE A 120 1.87 -1.30 -0.64
N VAL A 121 2.64 -0.92 0.39
CA VAL A 121 3.68 0.10 0.23
C VAL A 121 4.83 -0.34 -0.68
N ALA A 122 5.31 -1.58 -0.54
CA ALA A 122 6.41 -2.09 -1.35
C ALA A 122 6.08 -2.09 -2.85
N ASP A 123 4.92 -2.63 -3.23
CA ASP A 123 4.51 -2.76 -4.63
C ASP A 123 4.06 -1.44 -5.24
N VAL A 124 3.43 -0.53 -4.47
CA VAL A 124 3.15 0.84 -4.95
C VAL A 124 4.45 1.56 -5.28
N GLY A 125 5.47 1.45 -4.41
CA GLY A 125 6.79 2.02 -4.67
C GLY A 125 7.46 1.41 -5.91
N LYS A 126 7.45 0.08 -6.03
CA LYS A 126 8.01 -0.64 -7.19
C LYS A 126 7.32 -0.22 -8.49
N MET A 127 5.99 -0.15 -8.50
CA MET A 127 5.20 0.30 -9.65
C MET A 127 5.53 1.73 -10.05
N ALA A 128 5.60 2.66 -9.09
CA ALA A 128 5.92 4.06 -9.36
C ALA A 128 7.30 4.23 -10.01
N GLN A 129 8.32 3.50 -9.54
CA GLN A 129 9.66 3.53 -10.14
C GLN A 129 9.66 2.95 -11.57
N ILE A 130 8.92 1.86 -11.80
CA ILE A 130 8.81 1.27 -13.14
C ILE A 130 8.07 2.23 -14.09
N HIS A 131 6.96 2.82 -13.66
CA HIS A 131 6.20 3.78 -14.45
C HIS A 131 7.09 4.97 -14.85
N ALA A 132 7.74 5.63 -13.88
CA ALA A 132 8.66 6.73 -14.14
C ALA A 132 9.76 6.37 -15.14
N SER A 133 10.23 5.12 -15.12
CA SER A 133 11.31 4.65 -16.00
C SER A 133 10.85 4.18 -17.38
N LYS A 134 9.57 3.84 -17.56
CA LYS A 134 9.07 3.13 -18.75
C LYS A 134 8.01 3.88 -19.54
N SER A 135 7.16 4.69 -18.91
CA SER A 135 6.05 5.36 -19.60
C SER A 135 6.47 6.64 -20.34
N GLY A 136 7.64 7.19 -20.01
CA GLY A 136 8.07 8.51 -20.49
C GLY A 136 7.21 9.66 -19.95
N GLN A 137 6.44 9.42 -18.89
CA GLN A 137 5.53 10.39 -18.28
C GLN A 137 5.89 10.66 -16.82
N PRO A 138 5.58 11.85 -16.29
CA PRO A 138 5.87 12.16 -14.90
C PRO A 138 5.04 11.27 -13.97
N THR A 139 5.71 10.77 -12.92
CA THR A 139 5.10 10.01 -11.83
C THR A 139 5.29 10.78 -10.55
N TYR A 140 4.23 10.99 -9.79
CA TYR A 140 4.28 11.66 -8.50
C TYR A 140 3.86 10.68 -7.42
N VAL A 141 4.59 10.63 -6.31
CA VAL A 141 4.26 9.76 -5.17
C VAL A 141 4.05 10.62 -3.94
N TYR A 142 3.00 10.35 -3.17
CA TYR A 142 2.85 10.89 -1.83
C TYR A 142 2.59 9.81 -0.79
N ARG A 143 3.02 10.09 0.44
CA ARG A 143 2.64 9.37 1.64
C ARG A 143 1.71 10.26 2.46
N PHE A 144 0.49 9.81 2.68
CA PHE A 144 -0.51 10.53 3.47
C PHE A 144 -0.39 10.15 4.94
N ALA A 145 0.02 11.10 5.77
CA ALA A 145 0.30 10.91 7.19
C ALA A 145 -0.49 11.88 8.08
N TYR A 146 -1.51 12.52 7.52
CA TYR A 146 -2.43 13.37 8.26
C TYR A 146 -3.58 12.54 8.83
N ARG A 147 -3.70 12.54 10.16
CA ARG A 147 -4.82 11.92 10.86
C ARG A 147 -5.98 12.90 10.98
N GLY A 148 -7.03 12.70 10.19
CA GLY A 148 -8.29 13.44 10.35
C GLY A 148 -9.11 12.98 11.56
N LEU A 149 -10.27 13.58 11.81
CA LEU A 149 -11.16 13.16 12.91
C LEU A 149 -11.68 11.73 12.75
N LYS A 150 -11.92 11.31 11.52
CA LYS A 150 -12.46 9.99 11.17
C LYS A 150 -11.49 9.26 10.26
N SER A 151 -11.39 7.95 10.45
CA SER A 151 -10.57 7.03 9.68
C SER A 151 -11.40 5.81 9.32
N LEU A 152 -11.03 5.14 8.23
CA LEU A 152 -11.54 3.82 7.91
C LEU A 152 -11.31 2.84 9.08
N SER A 153 -10.20 2.97 9.83
CA SER A 153 -9.95 2.12 10.99
C SER A 153 -10.98 2.30 12.09
N ASN A 154 -11.60 3.48 12.24
CA ASN A 154 -12.66 3.70 13.22
C ASN A 154 -13.93 2.94 12.86
N LEU A 155 -14.27 2.93 11.57
CA LEU A 155 -15.41 2.19 11.07
C LEU A 155 -15.21 0.69 11.28
N MET A 156 -14.01 0.18 10.99
CA MET A 156 -13.68 -1.25 11.13
C MET A 156 -13.54 -1.67 12.60
N ALA A 157 -12.94 -0.85 13.46
CA ALA A 157 -12.77 -1.16 14.87
C ALA A 157 -14.03 -0.89 15.73
N HIS A 158 -15.08 -0.33 15.12
CA HIS A 158 -16.31 0.12 15.78
C HIS A 158 -16.07 1.03 17.00
N ASN A 159 -15.08 1.92 16.91
CA ASN A 159 -14.72 2.87 17.97
C ASN A 159 -14.04 4.13 17.41
N ASP A 160 -13.85 5.15 18.26
CA ASP A 160 -13.24 6.44 17.89
C ASP A 160 -11.75 6.56 18.29
N ALA A 161 -11.05 5.45 18.55
CA ALA A 161 -9.65 5.50 18.95
C ALA A 161 -8.74 5.91 17.77
N ASN A 162 -7.56 6.44 18.10
CA ASN A 162 -6.56 6.81 17.10
C ASN A 162 -5.53 5.68 16.94
N TYR A 163 -5.57 5.00 15.80
CA TYR A 163 -4.64 3.93 15.45
C TYR A 163 -3.59 4.35 14.40
N GLY A 164 -3.63 5.61 13.92
CA GLY A 164 -2.89 6.07 12.76
C GLY A 164 -3.80 6.36 11.56
N VAL A 165 -3.20 6.51 10.39
CA VAL A 165 -3.83 6.89 9.13
C VAL A 165 -4.01 5.64 8.27
N SER A 166 -5.23 5.12 8.30
CA SER A 166 -5.61 3.87 7.65
C SER A 166 -5.62 4.00 6.13
N HIS A 167 -5.52 2.87 5.44
CA HIS A 167 -5.83 2.76 4.02
C HIS A 167 -7.11 3.53 3.67
N GLY A 168 -7.05 4.35 2.62
CA GLY A 168 -8.19 5.11 2.10
C GLY A 168 -8.54 6.36 2.90
N ASP A 169 -7.85 6.72 3.99
CA ASP A 169 -8.13 7.96 4.74
C ASP A 169 -7.90 9.24 3.89
N ASP A 170 -6.98 9.20 2.93
CA ASP A 170 -6.81 10.23 1.90
C ASP A 170 -8.04 10.32 0.98
N VAL A 171 -8.58 9.18 0.55
CA VAL A 171 -9.80 9.08 -0.26
C VAL A 171 -11.01 9.63 0.49
N LEU A 172 -11.11 9.37 1.81
CA LEU A 172 -12.16 9.94 2.67
C LEU A 172 -12.10 11.48 2.75
N SER A 173 -10.94 12.06 2.47
CA SER A 173 -10.72 13.51 2.41
C SER A 173 -10.96 14.10 1.01
N ILE A 174 -10.93 13.29 -0.04
CA ILE A 174 -11.21 13.71 -1.43
C ILE A 174 -12.70 13.59 -1.75
N PHE A 175 -13.35 12.50 -1.32
CA PHE A 175 -14.75 12.23 -1.60
C PHE A 175 -15.60 12.39 -0.36
N LYS A 176 -16.79 12.96 -0.54
CA LYS A 176 -17.76 13.07 0.55
C LYS A 176 -18.41 11.71 0.82
N PHE A 177 -18.15 11.14 1.99
CA PHE A 177 -18.85 9.94 2.47
C PHE A 177 -19.97 10.30 3.46
N PRO A 178 -21.13 9.62 3.39
CA PRO A 178 -22.12 9.69 4.46
C PRO A 178 -21.47 9.35 5.81
N SER A 179 -21.80 10.11 6.86
CA SER A 179 -21.28 9.94 8.22
C SER A 179 -19.83 10.40 8.50
N MET A 180 -19.13 10.98 7.52
CA MET A 180 -17.84 11.65 7.77
C MET A 180 -18.07 13.07 8.27
N ASP A 181 -17.54 13.36 9.47
CA ASP A 181 -17.56 14.70 10.06
C ASP A 181 -16.34 15.50 9.59
N THR A 182 -16.58 16.55 8.80
CA THR A 182 -15.55 17.52 8.37
C THR A 182 -15.74 18.87 9.06
N SER A 183 -16.30 18.88 10.27
CA SER A 183 -16.49 20.10 11.07
C SER A 183 -15.18 20.64 11.64
N ASP A 184 -14.12 19.83 11.68
CA ASP A 184 -12.80 20.28 12.07
C ASP A 184 -12.17 21.21 11.00
N PRO A 185 -11.62 22.37 11.39
CA PRO A 185 -10.97 23.30 10.47
C PRO A 185 -9.72 22.72 9.77
N GLN A 186 -8.94 21.87 10.42
CA GLN A 186 -7.77 21.22 9.81
C GLN A 186 -8.20 20.17 8.79
N ASP A 187 -9.26 19.40 9.08
CA ASP A 187 -9.82 18.45 8.12
C ASP A 187 -10.32 19.16 6.87
N ARG A 188 -11.03 20.29 7.00
CA ARG A 188 -11.41 21.12 5.84
C ARG A 188 -10.20 21.63 5.06
N ALA A 189 -9.17 22.10 5.75
CA ALA A 189 -7.96 22.57 5.07
C ALA A 189 -7.23 21.42 4.34
N MET A 190 -7.29 20.19 4.86
CA MET A 190 -6.77 19.02 4.17
C MET A 190 -7.60 18.64 2.95
N VAL A 191 -8.93 18.68 3.06
CA VAL A 191 -9.86 18.51 1.93
C VAL A 191 -9.51 19.49 0.82
N ASP A 192 -9.42 20.79 1.13
CA ASP A 192 -9.07 21.83 0.15
C ASP A 192 -7.72 21.56 -0.52
N THR A 193 -6.74 21.10 0.27
CA THR A 193 -5.40 20.73 -0.19
C THR A 193 -5.43 19.57 -1.20
N LEU A 194 -6.14 18.48 -0.90
CA LEU A 194 -6.20 17.31 -1.78
C LEU A 194 -7.09 17.57 -3.01
N ILE A 195 -8.17 18.35 -2.87
CA ILE A 195 -8.99 18.76 -4.01
C ILE A 195 -8.18 19.65 -4.97
N ASN A 196 -7.38 20.58 -4.45
CA ASN A 196 -6.49 21.38 -5.29
C ASN A 196 -5.44 20.51 -6.02
N MET A 197 -4.91 19.47 -5.36
CA MET A 197 -4.02 18.49 -6.00
C MET A 197 -4.73 17.79 -7.18
N VAL A 198 -5.92 17.24 -6.96
CA VAL A 198 -6.69 16.56 -8.01
C VAL A 198 -7.03 17.52 -9.16
N TYR A 199 -7.47 18.74 -8.84
CA TYR A 199 -7.82 19.76 -9.83
C TYR A 199 -6.60 20.20 -10.67
N SER A 200 -5.49 20.54 -10.01
CA SER A 200 -4.27 20.98 -10.71
C SER A 200 -3.66 19.87 -11.56
N PHE A 201 -3.64 18.63 -11.05
CA PHE A 201 -3.13 17.49 -11.82
C PHE A 201 -4.00 17.17 -13.03
N SER A 202 -5.32 17.12 -12.86
CA SER A 202 -6.25 16.83 -13.97
C SER A 202 -6.26 17.91 -15.06
N THR A 203 -5.96 19.17 -14.71
CA THR A 203 -5.96 20.29 -15.66
C THR A 203 -4.61 20.56 -16.31
N THR A 204 -3.50 20.25 -15.61
CA THR A 204 -2.14 20.64 -16.06
C THR A 204 -1.14 19.48 -16.15
N GLY A 205 -1.48 18.30 -15.63
CA GLY A 205 -0.56 17.17 -15.47
C GLY A 205 0.47 17.35 -14.36
N THR A 206 0.45 18.46 -13.61
CA THR A 206 1.37 18.76 -12.51
C THR A 206 0.58 19.03 -11.23
N PRO A 207 0.76 18.22 -10.17
CA PRO A 207 0.02 18.38 -8.93
C PRO A 207 0.50 19.59 -8.12
N LYS A 208 -0.44 20.30 -7.53
CA LYS A 208 -0.23 21.41 -6.59
C LYS A 208 -1.16 21.25 -5.40
N LEU A 209 -0.61 21.18 -4.20
CA LEU A 209 -1.38 21.00 -2.97
C LEU A 209 -1.91 22.32 -2.44
N THR A 210 -1.03 23.30 -2.25
CA THR A 210 -1.41 24.66 -1.84
C THR A 210 -0.62 25.69 -2.64
N ASN A 211 -1.10 26.93 -2.68
CA ASN A 211 -0.43 28.01 -3.44
C ASN A 211 0.99 28.31 -2.94
N ASN A 212 1.29 28.01 -1.67
CA ASN A 212 2.58 28.23 -1.02
C ASN A 212 3.24 26.91 -0.58
N GLY A 213 2.76 25.76 -1.07
CA GLY A 213 3.29 24.45 -0.73
C GLY A 213 4.68 24.20 -1.35
N PRO A 214 5.40 23.17 -0.89
CA PRO A 214 6.65 22.78 -1.52
C PRO A 214 6.41 22.39 -2.98
N THR A 215 7.43 22.55 -3.82
CA THR A 215 7.41 21.97 -5.16
C THR A 215 7.41 20.45 -5.04
N TRP A 216 6.40 19.79 -5.59
CA TRP A 216 6.33 18.34 -5.61
C TRP A 216 7.09 17.81 -6.83
N GLU A 217 8.30 17.30 -6.58
CA GLU A 217 9.14 16.75 -7.64
C GLU A 217 8.63 15.36 -8.06
N PRO A 218 8.54 15.07 -9.37
CA PRO A 218 8.22 13.74 -9.84
C PRO A 218 9.35 12.76 -9.52
N VAL A 219 9.01 11.46 -9.48
CA VAL A 219 9.96 10.36 -9.34
C VAL A 219 11.02 10.45 -10.44
N LYS A 220 12.29 10.43 -10.04
CA LYS A 220 13.42 10.46 -10.98
C LYS A 220 13.55 9.10 -11.69
N PRO A 221 13.42 9.04 -13.04
CA PRO A 221 13.53 7.80 -13.79
C PRO A 221 14.87 7.09 -13.53
N GLY A 222 14.83 5.80 -13.22
CA GLY A 222 16.02 4.98 -12.95
C GLY A 222 16.81 5.33 -11.67
N ALA A 223 16.32 6.23 -10.82
CA ALA A 223 16.99 6.56 -9.57
C ALA A 223 16.90 5.40 -8.54
N PRO A 224 17.95 5.18 -7.73
CA PRO A 224 17.94 4.14 -6.69
C PRO A 224 16.96 4.47 -5.54
N GLU A 225 16.77 5.76 -5.26
CA GLU A 225 15.83 6.26 -4.27
C GLU A 225 14.50 6.60 -4.91
N LEU A 226 13.41 6.24 -4.24
CA LEU A 226 12.08 6.75 -4.55
C LEU A 226 11.88 8.06 -3.78
N ASN A 227 11.78 9.19 -4.49
CA ASN A 227 11.31 10.43 -3.90
C ASN A 227 9.77 10.48 -3.85
N TYR A 228 9.24 10.99 -2.74
CA TYR A 228 7.81 11.11 -2.49
C TYR A 228 7.55 12.33 -1.61
N LEU A 229 6.33 12.87 -1.66
CA LEU A 229 5.90 13.93 -0.78
C LEU A 229 5.22 13.35 0.46
N ASP A 230 5.74 13.65 1.65
CA ASP A 230 5.13 13.25 2.92
C ASP A 230 4.19 14.35 3.40
N ILE A 231 2.89 14.07 3.43
CA ILE A 231 1.84 15.02 3.79
C ILE A 231 1.47 14.79 5.26
N LEU A 232 2.01 15.62 6.16
CA LEU A 232 1.81 15.49 7.61
C LEU A 232 0.63 16.32 8.11
N SER A 233 0.38 17.46 7.46
CA SER A 233 -0.76 18.34 7.72
C SER A 233 -1.00 19.29 6.53
N PRO A 234 -2.09 20.08 6.52
CA PRO A 234 -2.35 21.06 5.46
C PRO A 234 -1.26 22.12 5.30
N THR A 235 -0.43 22.32 6.34
CA THR A 235 0.63 23.33 6.39
C THR A 235 2.02 22.74 6.48
N LYS A 236 2.16 21.42 6.63
CA LYS A 236 3.44 20.72 6.75
C LYS A 236 3.51 19.55 5.79
N MET A 237 4.29 19.74 4.74
CA MET A 237 4.55 18.75 3.69
C MET A 237 6.03 18.79 3.36
N GLU A 238 6.65 17.63 3.18
CA GLU A 238 8.10 17.51 3.01
C GLU A 238 8.42 16.52 1.90
N MET A 239 9.28 16.89 0.96
CA MET A 239 9.85 15.91 0.02
C MET A 239 10.81 15.01 0.79
N LYS A 240 10.60 13.70 0.68
CA LYS A 240 11.45 12.66 1.24
C LYS A 240 11.91 11.73 0.14
N ALA A 241 12.91 10.93 0.45
CA ALA A 241 13.44 9.91 -0.43
C ALA A 241 13.72 8.65 0.39
N SER A 242 13.51 7.48 -0.22
CA SER A 242 13.83 6.20 0.40
C SER A 242 14.44 5.24 -0.62
N THR A 243 15.58 4.66 -0.25
CA THR A 243 16.16 3.51 -0.96
C THR A 243 15.39 2.22 -0.70
N ASP A 244 14.53 2.18 0.32
CA ASP A 244 13.80 1.00 0.75
C ASP A 244 12.35 1.28 1.17
N PHE A 245 11.63 1.98 0.29
CA PHE A 245 10.22 2.31 0.50
C PHE A 245 9.38 1.03 0.70
N GLY A 246 8.63 0.98 1.81
CA GLY A 246 7.86 -0.20 2.20
C GLY A 246 8.69 -1.41 2.61
N GLN A 247 9.97 -1.22 2.99
CA GLN A 247 10.90 -2.30 3.31
C GLN A 247 10.96 -3.39 2.23
N LYS A 248 10.83 -2.99 0.95
CA LYS A 248 10.78 -3.91 -0.18
C LYS A 248 11.97 -4.87 -0.21
N SER A 249 13.16 -4.45 0.24
CA SER A 249 14.35 -5.29 0.27
C SER A 249 14.19 -6.51 1.18
N PHE A 250 13.45 -6.36 2.29
CA PHE A 250 13.11 -7.47 3.17
C PHE A 250 12.14 -8.42 2.47
N TRP A 251 11.03 -7.91 1.90
CA TRP A 251 10.03 -8.75 1.23
C TRP A 251 10.58 -9.48 0.01
N ASP A 252 11.37 -8.81 -0.83
CA ASP A 252 12.05 -9.39 -1.99
C ASP A 252 13.01 -10.52 -1.59
N SER A 253 13.52 -10.53 -0.35
CA SER A 253 14.42 -11.57 0.17
C SER A 253 13.73 -12.87 0.58
N LEU A 254 12.40 -12.90 0.65
CA LEU A 254 11.64 -14.04 1.18
C LEU A 254 11.36 -15.13 0.13
N GLY A 255 11.76 -14.92 -1.12
CA GLY A 255 11.72 -15.95 -2.17
C GLY A 255 10.33 -16.22 -2.75
N PHE A 256 9.40 -15.28 -2.62
CA PHE A 256 8.06 -15.38 -3.18
C PHE A 256 8.08 -15.54 -4.71
N ASN A 257 7.28 -16.46 -5.24
CA ASN A 257 7.02 -16.63 -6.67
C ASN A 257 6.02 -15.58 -7.19
N GLU A 258 6.41 -14.31 -7.12
CA GLU A 258 5.62 -13.15 -7.56
C GLU A 258 6.51 -12.15 -8.31
N ASN A 259 5.92 -11.17 -8.97
CA ASN A 259 6.65 -10.10 -9.67
C ASN A 259 7.75 -10.64 -10.63
N GLU A 260 9.01 -10.24 -10.43
CA GLU A 260 10.17 -10.70 -11.23
C GLU A 260 10.42 -12.21 -11.16
N ASN A 261 9.99 -12.86 -10.08
CA ASN A 261 10.17 -14.30 -9.88
C ASN A 261 9.03 -15.11 -10.49
N TYR A 262 7.88 -14.50 -10.80
CA TYR A 262 6.71 -15.18 -11.32
C TYR A 262 7.01 -15.89 -12.65
N ARG A 263 6.81 -17.21 -12.69
CA ARG A 263 7.01 -18.03 -13.90
C ARG A 263 5.67 -18.48 -14.47
N VAL A 264 5.34 -17.94 -15.66
CA VAL A 264 4.09 -18.19 -16.40
C VAL A 264 3.80 -19.68 -16.68
N TYR A 265 4.83 -20.54 -16.67
CA TYR A 265 4.72 -21.96 -17.03
C TYR A 265 4.91 -22.94 -15.86
N LEU A 266 5.00 -22.46 -14.62
CA LEU A 266 4.82 -23.36 -13.47
C LEU A 266 3.34 -23.70 -13.42
N LYS A 267 2.97 -24.89 -13.91
CA LYS A 267 1.66 -25.45 -13.63
C LYS A 267 1.54 -25.56 -12.11
N ASP A 268 0.49 -24.98 -11.55
CA ASP A 268 -0.01 -25.40 -10.25
C ASP A 268 -0.47 -26.84 -10.40
N GLU A 269 0.43 -27.79 -10.16
CA GLU A 269 0.07 -29.17 -9.91
C GLU A 269 -0.56 -29.21 -8.50
N LEU A 270 -1.82 -28.77 -8.43
CA LEU A 270 -2.73 -29.10 -7.34
C LEU A 270 -3.33 -30.49 -7.57
#